data_AF-A0A843RTH3-F1
#
_entry.id   AF-A0A843RTH3-F1
#
_cell.length_a   1.000
_cell.length_b   1.000
_cell.length_c   1.000
_cell.angle_alpha   90.00
_cell.angle_beta   90.00
_cell.angle_gamma   90.00
#
_symmetry.space_group_name_H-M   'P 1'
#
loop_
_entity.id
_entity.type
_entity.pdbx_description
1 polymer ?
#
loop_
_entity_poly.entity_id
_entity_poly.type
_entity_poly.pdbx_seq_one_letter_code
_entity_poly.pdbx_strand_id
1 'polypeptide(L)'
;MKLSRRSFLKSSAGAGIGFGLSLGPERASAIEPKNATRIQLIRHATAIIHYAGRVLMVDPMLGDPGVMPPIDRSPNPRPNPLVPLPLAAEKALTGIEAILVTHTHPDHWDAAATELVPKDATLFIQPPDSAKFAELGFSDAQKIDESVSWKGITISRTGGQHGRGETGRRMAPVSGYV
;
A
#
# COMPACT_ATOMS: atom_id res chain seq x y z
N MET A 1 -12.14 -8.13 -35.51
CA MET A 1 -11.78 -6.70 -35.72
C MET A 1 -11.14 -6.19 -34.44
N LYS A 2 -9.81 -6.01 -34.40
CA LYS A 2 -9.07 -5.70 -33.16
C LYS A 2 -9.04 -4.18 -32.94
N LEU A 3 -9.71 -3.71 -31.88
CA LEU A 3 -9.63 -2.33 -31.41
C LEU A 3 -8.25 -2.07 -30.84
N SER A 4 -7.56 -1.03 -31.31
CA SER A 4 -6.28 -0.59 -30.76
C SER A 4 -6.37 0.85 -30.27
N ARG A 5 -5.51 1.20 -29.31
CA ARG A 5 -5.44 2.51 -28.64
C ARG A 5 -5.38 3.72 -29.61
N ARG A 6 -4.96 3.52 -30.87
CA ARG A 6 -4.92 4.55 -31.92
C ARG A 6 -6.29 4.86 -32.55
N SER A 7 -7.29 3.99 -32.43
CA SER A 7 -8.64 4.25 -32.98
C SER A 7 -9.53 5.08 -32.04
N PHE A 8 -9.15 5.21 -30.76
CA PHE A 8 -9.93 5.95 -29.77
C PHE A 8 -9.68 7.46 -29.79
N LEU A 9 -8.50 7.90 -30.27
CA LEU A 9 -8.08 9.31 -30.22
C LEU A 9 -8.37 10.11 -31.50
N LYS A 10 -9.11 9.55 -32.47
CA LYS A 10 -9.48 10.25 -33.72
C LYS A 10 -10.94 10.67 -33.82
N SER A 11 -11.78 10.45 -32.81
CA SER A 11 -13.22 10.78 -32.85
C SER A 11 -13.61 12.04 -32.07
N SER A 12 -12.67 12.79 -31.50
CA SER A 12 -12.98 14.01 -30.74
C SER A 12 -12.34 15.25 -31.36
N ALA A 13 -12.84 15.66 -32.53
CA ALA A 13 -12.65 17.01 -33.06
C ALA A 13 -13.83 17.37 -33.95
N GLY A 14 -14.71 18.27 -33.49
CA GLY A 14 -15.77 18.85 -34.34
C GLY A 14 -17.00 19.38 -33.60
N ALA A 15 -16.97 20.68 -33.32
CA ALA A 15 -18.05 21.68 -33.29
C ALA A 15 -19.40 21.38 -32.58
N GLY A 16 -19.74 22.24 -31.61
CA GLY A 16 -21.00 22.22 -30.89
C GLY A 16 -22.15 23.01 -31.53
N ILE A 17 -23.36 22.75 -31.02
CA ILE A 17 -24.54 23.62 -31.01
C ILE A 17 -25.25 23.34 -29.69
N GLY A 18 -25.59 24.39 -28.93
CA GLY A 18 -26.29 24.28 -27.66
C GLY A 18 -27.78 23.98 -27.83
N PHE A 19 -28.31 23.19 -26.91
CA PHE A 19 -29.71 23.23 -26.48
C PHE A 19 -29.72 23.06 -24.96
N GLY A 20 -30.28 24.04 -24.26
CA GLY A 20 -30.47 23.96 -22.83
C GLY A 20 -31.49 22.88 -22.48
N LEU A 21 -31.07 21.92 -21.65
CA LEU A 21 -31.93 21.25 -20.69
C LEU A 21 -31.20 21.25 -19.35
N SER A 22 -31.71 22.10 -18.45
CA SER A 22 -31.48 21.99 -17.01
C SER A 22 -32.04 20.66 -16.54
N LEU A 23 -31.17 19.72 -16.18
CA LEU A 23 -31.47 18.65 -15.23
C LEU A 23 -30.20 18.36 -14.44
N GLY A 24 -30.20 18.77 -13.17
CA GLY A 24 -29.43 18.05 -12.16
C GLY A 24 -29.83 16.56 -12.15
N PRO A 25 -28.98 15.72 -11.58
CA PRO A 25 -28.86 15.82 -10.13
C PRO A 25 -27.41 16.04 -9.73
N GLU A 26 -27.22 16.78 -8.63
CA GLU A 26 -26.14 16.45 -7.72
C GLU A 26 -26.08 14.93 -7.63
N ARG A 27 -24.94 14.33 -7.92
CA ARG A 27 -24.69 12.98 -7.40
C ARG A 27 -24.84 13.13 -5.90
N ALA A 28 -26.02 12.74 -5.39
CA ALA A 28 -26.23 12.51 -3.99
C ALA A 28 -25.00 11.72 -3.55
N SER A 29 -24.20 12.31 -2.66
CA SER A 29 -23.18 11.58 -1.94
C SER A 29 -23.93 10.40 -1.35
N ALA A 30 -23.75 9.21 -1.93
CA ALA A 30 -24.21 8.01 -1.29
C ALA A 30 -23.64 8.10 0.13
N ILE A 31 -24.52 8.02 1.12
CA ILE A 31 -24.12 7.96 2.51
C ILE A 31 -23.33 6.66 2.58
N GLU A 32 -22.01 6.74 2.41
CA GLU A 32 -21.13 5.60 2.61
C GLU A 32 -21.41 5.15 4.05
N PRO A 33 -21.76 3.88 4.27
CA PRO A 33 -21.99 3.38 5.61
C PRO A 33 -20.78 3.78 6.46
N LYS A 34 -21.03 4.37 7.63
CA LYS A 34 -19.99 4.84 8.56
C LYS A 34 -18.94 3.77 8.91
N ASN A 35 -19.20 2.51 8.54
CA ASN A 35 -18.38 1.32 8.80
C ASN A 35 -18.11 0.49 7.52
N ALA A 36 -18.25 1.05 6.32
CA ALA A 36 -17.98 0.31 5.09
C ALA A 36 -16.50 -0.07 5.00
N THR A 37 -16.23 -1.36 4.76
CA THR A 37 -14.88 -1.82 4.47
C THR A 37 -14.44 -1.26 3.12
N ARG A 38 -13.31 -0.56 3.09
CA ARG A 38 -12.76 0.03 1.87
C ARG A 38 -11.25 -0.20 1.82
N ILE A 39 -10.76 -0.58 0.64
CA ILE A 39 -9.33 -0.70 0.38
C ILE A 39 -8.97 0.33 -0.70
N GLN A 40 -8.00 1.17 -0.41
CA GLN A 40 -7.38 2.07 -1.37
C GLN A 40 -5.98 1.56 -1.68
N LEU A 41 -5.76 1.10 -2.91
CA LEU A 41 -4.43 0.83 -3.42
C LEU A 41 -3.67 2.16 -3.57
N ILE A 42 -2.49 2.25 -2.96
CA ILE A 42 -1.59 3.40 -3.10
C ILE A 42 -0.59 3.12 -4.22
N ARG A 43 0.23 2.09 -4.08
CA ARG A 43 1.22 1.64 -5.07
C ARG A 43 1.80 0.30 -4.64
N HIS A 44 1.93 -0.64 -5.59
CA HIS A 44 2.51 -1.97 -5.31
C HIS A 44 1.78 -2.69 -4.15
N ALA A 45 2.47 -3.12 -3.10
CA ALA A 45 1.86 -3.71 -1.91
C ALA A 45 1.29 -2.67 -0.92
N THR A 46 1.59 -1.38 -1.11
CA THR A 46 1.11 -0.32 -0.22
C THR A 46 -0.38 -0.07 -0.44
N ALA A 47 -1.16 -0.26 0.62
CA ALA A 47 -2.60 -0.03 0.63
C ALA A 47 -3.07 0.59 1.94
N ILE A 48 -4.13 1.39 1.87
CA ILE A 48 -4.87 1.89 3.04
C ILE A 48 -6.15 1.09 3.16
N ILE A 49 -6.40 0.54 4.34
CA ILE A 49 -7.56 -0.29 4.67
C ILE A 49 -8.41 0.45 5.70
N HIS A 50 -9.63 0.77 5.32
CA HIS A 50 -10.69 1.15 6.25
C HIS A 50 -11.45 -0.11 6.64
N TYR A 51 -11.43 -0.48 7.91
CA TYR A 51 -12.09 -1.68 8.41
C TYR A 51 -12.58 -1.48 9.84
N ALA A 52 -13.82 -1.85 10.13
CA ALA A 52 -14.44 -1.72 11.45
C ALA A 52 -14.29 -0.31 12.08
N GLY A 53 -14.37 0.74 11.23
CA GLY A 53 -14.21 2.13 11.67
C GLY A 53 -12.76 2.55 11.99
N ARG A 54 -11.78 1.71 11.64
CA ARG A 54 -10.35 1.97 11.80
C ARG A 54 -9.65 2.15 10.45
N VAL A 55 -8.54 2.86 10.46
CA VAL A 55 -7.70 3.06 9.27
C VAL A 55 -6.33 2.45 9.49
N LEU A 56 -5.99 1.45 8.69
CA LEU A 56 -4.70 0.77 8.70
C LEU A 56 -3.95 1.03 7.39
N MET A 57 -2.63 1.00 7.41
CA MET A 57 -1.81 0.93 6.22
C MET A 57 -1.08 -0.42 6.15
N VAL A 58 -0.90 -0.95 4.96
CA VAL A 58 -0.11 -2.17 4.71
C VAL A 58 1.13 -1.77 3.92
N ASP A 59 2.30 -2.30 4.32
CA ASP A 59 3.55 -2.30 3.56
C ASP A 59 3.90 -0.94 2.90
N PRO A 60 4.22 0.10 3.69
CA PRO A 60 4.56 1.42 3.16
C PRO A 60 5.86 1.39 2.34
N MET A 61 5.71 1.63 1.03
CA MET A 61 6.79 1.91 0.09
C MET A 61 6.60 3.36 -0.40
N LEU A 62 7.20 4.32 0.30
CA LEU A 62 6.87 5.75 0.20
C LEU A 62 7.84 6.58 -0.63
N GLY A 63 8.93 5.99 -1.11
CA GLY A 63 9.98 6.68 -1.86
C GLY A 63 9.54 7.22 -3.22
N ASP A 64 10.21 8.26 -3.68
CA ASP A 64 10.01 8.84 -5.00
C ASP A 64 10.40 7.87 -6.12
N PRO A 65 9.91 8.06 -7.36
CA PRO A 65 10.27 7.20 -8.47
C PRO A 65 11.78 7.13 -8.70
N GLY A 66 12.30 5.90 -8.83
CA GLY A 66 13.68 5.63 -9.19
C GLY A 66 14.74 5.82 -8.10
N VAL A 67 14.35 6.04 -6.84
CA VAL A 67 15.29 6.22 -5.72
C VAL A 67 16.00 4.93 -5.30
N MET A 68 15.43 3.76 -5.60
CA MET A 68 16.01 2.46 -5.32
C MET A 68 16.66 1.86 -6.56
N PRO A 69 17.77 1.11 -6.41
CA PRO A 69 18.37 0.40 -7.52
C PRO A 69 17.40 -0.63 -8.12
N PRO A 70 17.66 -1.08 -9.37
CA PRO A 70 16.95 -2.22 -9.94
C PRO A 70 17.00 -3.46 -9.03
N ILE A 71 15.93 -4.26 -9.06
CA ILE A 71 15.97 -5.59 -8.43
C ILE A 71 17.02 -6.43 -9.15
N ASP A 72 17.95 -6.99 -8.38
CA ASP A 72 19.01 -7.86 -8.86
C ASP A 72 18.44 -8.99 -9.72
N ARG A 73 19.09 -9.24 -10.87
CA ARG A 73 18.72 -10.30 -11.82
C ARG A 73 17.33 -10.17 -12.43
N SER A 74 16.70 -8.99 -12.36
CA SER A 74 15.50 -8.72 -13.15
C SER A 74 15.84 -8.66 -14.65
N PRO A 75 15.03 -9.27 -15.54
CA PRO A 75 15.29 -9.25 -17.00
C PRO A 75 15.30 -7.86 -17.63
N ASN A 76 14.68 -6.88 -16.97
CA ASN A 76 14.60 -5.50 -17.40
C ASN A 76 14.95 -4.60 -16.20
N PRO A 77 16.25 -4.40 -15.92
CA PRO A 77 16.69 -3.67 -14.76
C PRO A 77 16.29 -2.20 -14.87
N ARG A 78 15.47 -1.75 -13.93
CA ARG A 78 14.98 -0.37 -13.84
C ARG A 78 15.01 0.10 -12.40
N PRO A 79 15.45 1.34 -12.14
CA PRO A 79 15.32 1.93 -10.81
C PRO A 79 13.87 1.90 -10.35
N ASN A 80 13.65 1.56 -9.09
CA ASN A 80 12.33 1.44 -8.48
C ASN A 80 12.10 2.55 -7.46
N PRO A 81 10.85 2.88 -7.12
CA PRO A 81 9.61 2.54 -7.80
C PRO A 81 9.51 3.18 -9.21
N LEU A 82 8.70 2.59 -10.09
CA LEU A 82 8.58 3.06 -11.49
C LEU A 82 7.61 4.24 -11.70
N VAL A 83 6.70 4.44 -10.75
CA VAL A 83 5.62 5.43 -10.85
C VAL A 83 5.51 6.22 -9.54
N PRO A 84 5.10 7.49 -9.56
CA PRO A 84 4.90 8.27 -8.34
C PRO A 84 3.77 7.70 -7.50
N LEU A 85 3.73 8.09 -6.22
CA LEU A 85 2.56 7.90 -5.38
C LEU A 85 1.37 8.71 -5.94
N PRO A 86 0.12 8.26 -5.76
CA PRO A 86 -1.06 9.01 -6.20
C PRO A 86 -1.36 10.25 -5.33
N LEU A 87 -0.62 10.42 -4.23
CA LEU A 87 -0.64 11.55 -3.31
C LEU A 87 0.73 11.69 -2.63
N ALA A 88 1.00 12.82 -1.98
CA ALA A 88 2.22 13.00 -1.18
C ALA A 88 2.32 11.94 -0.07
N ALA A 89 3.55 11.51 0.25
CA ALA A 89 3.80 10.43 1.22
C ALA A 89 3.24 10.76 2.61
N GLU A 90 3.42 11.99 3.07
CA GLU A 90 2.91 12.49 4.36
C GLU A 90 1.38 12.49 4.39
N LYS A 91 0.75 12.79 3.25
CA LYS A 91 -0.71 12.70 3.11
C LYS A 91 -1.19 11.25 3.16
N ALA A 92 -0.43 10.30 2.63
CA ALA A 92 -0.77 8.88 2.71
C ALA A 92 -0.73 8.35 4.15
N LEU A 93 0.14 8.90 5.00
CA LEU A 93 0.26 8.56 6.41
C LEU A 93 -0.78 9.25 7.31
N THR A 94 -1.49 10.25 6.79
CA THR A 94 -2.44 11.04 7.58
C THR A 94 -3.63 10.20 8.04
N GLY A 95 -3.86 10.14 9.34
CA GLY A 95 -5.00 9.42 9.94
C GLY A 95 -4.84 7.91 10.00
N ILE A 96 -3.68 7.36 9.61
CA ILE A 96 -3.36 5.95 9.81
C ILE A 96 -3.20 5.67 11.31
N GLU A 97 -3.93 4.68 11.81
CA GLU A 97 -3.92 4.32 13.23
C GLU A 97 -2.98 3.15 13.56
N ALA A 98 -2.68 2.30 12.57
CA ALA A 98 -1.70 1.21 12.68
C ALA A 98 -1.16 0.82 11.30
N ILE A 99 0.04 0.26 11.28
CA ILE A 99 0.71 -0.21 10.05
C ILE A 99 0.99 -1.71 10.16
N LEU A 100 0.57 -2.47 9.17
CA LEU A 100 0.90 -3.88 9.00
C LEU A 100 2.14 -3.98 8.09
N VAL A 101 3.20 -4.64 8.56
CA VAL A 101 4.42 -4.87 7.75
C VAL A 101 4.64 -6.36 7.58
N THR A 102 4.38 -6.87 6.39
CA THR A 102 4.46 -8.30 6.04
C THR A 102 5.88 -8.85 6.15
N HIS A 103 6.85 -8.06 5.70
CA HIS A 103 8.29 -8.29 5.80
C HIS A 103 9.05 -7.01 5.42
N THR A 104 10.38 -7.01 5.61
CA THR A 104 11.19 -5.78 5.50
C THR A 104 12.04 -5.67 4.23
N HIS A 105 11.60 -6.29 3.13
CA HIS A 105 12.17 -5.99 1.82
C HIS A 105 11.85 -4.55 1.39
N PRO A 106 12.72 -3.87 0.62
CA PRO A 106 12.55 -2.46 0.28
C PRO A 106 11.27 -2.12 -0.50
N ASP A 107 10.66 -3.07 -1.20
CA ASP A 107 9.38 -2.86 -1.89
C ASP A 107 8.15 -3.00 -0.97
N HIS A 108 8.35 -3.33 0.31
CA HIS A 108 7.34 -3.38 1.37
C HIS A 108 7.64 -2.42 2.53
N TRP A 109 8.91 -2.09 2.77
CA TRP A 109 9.37 -1.14 3.77
C TRP A 109 10.66 -0.46 3.31
N ASP A 110 10.56 0.73 2.73
CA ASP A 110 11.72 1.46 2.19
C ASP A 110 12.34 2.46 3.20
N ALA A 111 13.41 3.13 2.76
CA ALA A 111 14.07 4.17 3.54
C ALA A 111 13.12 5.34 3.86
N ALA A 112 12.27 5.73 2.89
CA ALA A 112 11.28 6.78 3.10
C ALA A 112 10.25 6.40 4.17
N ALA A 113 9.78 5.15 4.21
CA ALA A 113 8.93 4.67 5.30
C ALA A 113 9.65 4.72 6.66
N THR A 114 10.93 4.34 6.71
CA THR A 114 11.75 4.41 7.93
C THR A 114 11.89 5.85 8.45
N GLU A 115 11.97 6.83 7.55
CA GLU A 115 12.14 8.25 7.88
C GLU A 115 10.82 8.95 8.21
N LEU A 116 9.75 8.67 7.45
CA LEU A 116 8.48 9.40 7.54
C LEU A 116 7.49 8.81 8.55
N VAL A 117 7.56 7.51 8.83
CA VAL A 117 6.67 6.90 9.82
C VAL A 117 7.10 7.33 11.22
N PRO A 118 6.19 7.88 12.04
CA PRO A 118 6.50 8.27 13.43
C PRO A 118 7.07 7.09 14.23
N LYS A 119 8.09 7.35 15.04
CA LYS A 119 8.76 6.31 15.85
C LYS A 119 7.87 5.71 16.94
N ASP A 120 6.81 6.42 17.30
CA ASP A 120 5.76 5.99 18.23
C ASP A 120 4.53 5.40 17.53
N ALA A 121 4.54 5.23 16.20
CA ALA A 121 3.45 4.60 15.48
C ALA A 121 3.28 3.12 15.88
N THR A 122 2.03 2.67 16.01
CA THR A 122 1.70 1.26 16.21
C THR A 122 2.01 0.46 14.95
N LEU A 123 3.01 -0.42 15.02
CA LEU A 123 3.38 -1.32 13.93
C LEU A 123 3.07 -2.77 14.33
N PHE A 124 2.48 -3.52 13.41
CA PHE A 124 2.34 -4.95 13.53
C PHE A 124 3.28 -5.63 12.53
N ILE A 125 4.22 -6.41 13.06
CA ILE A 125 5.33 -6.97 12.30
C ILE A 125 5.39 -8.49 12.46
N GLN A 126 6.13 -9.18 11.61
CA GLN A 126 6.44 -10.59 11.81
C GLN A 126 7.57 -10.78 12.85
N PRO A 127 7.60 -11.91 13.58
CA PRO A 127 8.60 -12.13 14.64
C PRO A 127 10.06 -11.95 14.22
N PRO A 128 10.51 -12.41 13.02
CA PRO A 128 11.90 -12.24 12.60
C PRO A 128 12.37 -10.78 12.46
N ASP A 129 11.44 -9.84 12.24
CA ASP A 129 11.78 -8.43 12.01
C ASP A 129 11.86 -7.60 13.31
N SER A 130 11.56 -8.19 14.48
CA SER A 130 11.46 -7.46 15.75
C SER A 130 12.74 -6.72 16.15
N ALA A 131 13.91 -7.35 16.01
CA ALA A 131 15.19 -6.71 16.31
C ALA A 131 15.45 -5.52 15.40
N LYS A 132 15.17 -5.67 14.10
CA LYS A 132 15.36 -4.61 13.09
C LYS A 132 14.51 -3.37 13.41
N PHE A 133 13.23 -3.54 13.74
CA PHE A 133 12.37 -2.40 14.09
C PHE A 133 12.80 -1.70 15.39
N ALA A 134 13.29 -2.45 16.37
CA ALA A 134 13.87 -1.87 17.59
C ALA A 134 15.14 -1.05 17.28
N GLU A 135 16.03 -1.56 16.44
CA GLU A 135 17.24 -0.85 15.97
C GLU A 135 16.91 0.42 15.17
N LEU A 136 15.80 0.41 14.41
CA LEU A 136 15.29 1.58 13.69
C LEU A 136 14.58 2.60 14.59
N GLY A 137 14.49 2.33 15.90
CA GLY A 137 13.96 3.23 16.92
C GLY A 137 12.44 3.24 17.08
N PHE A 138 11.72 2.25 16.53
CA PHE A 138 10.27 2.17 16.69
C PHE A 138 9.90 1.63 18.08
N SER A 139 9.16 2.41 18.87
CA SER A 139 8.83 2.08 20.26
C SER A 139 7.59 1.22 20.42
N ASP A 140 6.70 1.19 19.42
CA ASP A 140 5.46 0.39 19.42
C ASP A 140 5.41 -0.59 18.24
N ALA A 141 6.50 -1.33 18.04
CA ALA A 141 6.58 -2.39 17.05
C ALA A 141 6.24 -3.76 17.66
N GLN A 142 5.00 -4.20 17.46
CA GLN A 142 4.43 -5.41 18.04
C GLN A 142 4.57 -6.58 17.07
N LYS A 143 5.33 -7.60 17.44
CA LYS A 143 5.35 -8.86 16.69
C LYS A 143 4.03 -9.61 16.87
N ILE A 144 3.48 -10.15 15.79
CA ILE A 144 2.33 -11.06 15.84
C ILE A 144 2.84 -12.48 15.65
N ASP A 145 2.89 -13.30 16.71
CA ASP A 145 3.27 -14.71 16.58
C ASP A 145 2.18 -15.50 15.83
N GLU A 146 0.92 -15.41 16.31
CA GLU A 146 -0.26 -16.03 15.69
C GLU A 146 -1.37 -15.02 15.43
N SER A 147 -1.82 -14.29 16.45
CA SER A 147 -2.83 -13.23 16.32
C SER A 147 -2.69 -12.16 17.41
N VAL A 148 -3.32 -11.01 17.21
CA VAL A 148 -3.44 -9.92 18.18
C VAL A 148 -4.84 -9.31 18.13
N SER A 149 -5.35 -8.85 19.27
CA SER A 149 -6.56 -8.04 19.34
C SER A 149 -6.19 -6.56 19.46
N TRP A 150 -6.62 -5.74 18.51
CA TRP A 150 -6.35 -4.31 18.47
C TRP A 150 -7.61 -3.52 18.17
N LYS A 151 -8.01 -2.64 19.11
CA LYS A 151 -9.18 -1.75 18.97
C LYS A 151 -10.47 -2.44 18.49
N GLY A 152 -10.69 -3.69 18.91
CA GLY A 152 -11.84 -4.51 18.53
C GLY A 152 -11.70 -5.30 17.22
N ILE A 153 -10.51 -5.27 16.60
CA ILE A 153 -10.16 -6.06 15.40
C ILE A 153 -9.20 -7.17 15.83
N THR A 154 -9.48 -8.41 15.45
CA THR A 154 -8.52 -9.51 15.55
C THR A 154 -7.71 -9.57 14.26
N ILE A 155 -6.40 -9.50 14.37
CA ILE A 155 -5.46 -9.57 13.24
C ILE A 155 -4.69 -10.87 13.39
N SER A 156 -4.84 -11.79 12.44
CA SER A 156 -4.19 -13.10 12.45
C SER A 156 -3.05 -13.14 11.44
N ARG A 157 -1.85 -13.50 11.87
CA ARG A 157 -0.70 -13.65 10.99
C ARG A 157 -0.76 -15.00 10.29
N THR A 158 -0.52 -14.98 8.99
CA THR A 158 -0.31 -16.18 8.17
C THR A 158 1.14 -16.24 7.75
N GLY A 159 1.67 -17.46 7.56
CA GLY A 159 2.97 -17.64 6.91
C GLY A 159 2.85 -17.50 5.39
N GLY A 160 3.96 -17.20 4.73
CA GLY A 160 4.05 -17.22 3.27
C GLY A 160 5.35 -17.87 2.77
N GLN A 161 5.35 -18.21 1.47
CA GLN A 161 6.52 -18.76 0.79
C GLN A 161 7.03 -17.76 -0.27
N HIS A 162 8.17 -17.13 -0.01
CA HIS A 162 8.76 -16.09 -0.88
C HIS A 162 9.69 -16.68 -1.96
N GLY A 163 9.15 -17.59 -2.77
CA GLY A 163 9.89 -18.32 -3.79
C GLY A 163 10.27 -19.75 -3.40
N ARG A 164 11.00 -20.44 -4.27
CA ARG A 164 11.32 -21.87 -4.13
C ARG A 164 12.83 -22.10 -4.09
N GLY A 165 13.23 -23.24 -3.51
CA GLY A 165 14.62 -23.68 -3.46
C GLY A 165 15.53 -22.63 -2.81
N GLU A 166 16.72 -22.43 -3.40
CA GLU A 166 17.72 -21.49 -2.88
C GLU A 166 17.24 -20.03 -2.91
N THR A 167 16.50 -19.63 -3.95
CA THR A 167 15.91 -18.29 -4.03
C THR A 167 14.99 -18.03 -2.85
N GLY A 168 14.12 -18.98 -2.50
CA GLY A 168 13.22 -18.84 -1.36
C GLY A 168 13.95 -18.71 -0.02
N ARG A 169 15.04 -19.44 0.18
CA ARG A 169 15.87 -19.30 1.39
C ARG A 169 16.48 -17.91 1.50
N ARG A 170 16.95 -17.35 0.38
CA ARG A 170 17.56 -16.02 0.31
C ARG A 170 16.56 -14.88 0.48
N MET A 171 15.30 -15.09 0.13
CA MET A 171 14.22 -14.10 0.25
C MET A 171 13.64 -13.99 1.67
N ALA A 172 14.12 -14.81 2.60
CA ALA A 172 13.71 -14.81 4.01
C ALA A 172 12.20 -15.09 4.22
N PRO A 173 11.75 -15.28 5.47
CA PRO A 173 10.33 -15.46 5.78
C PRO A 173 9.50 -14.21 5.46
N VAL A 174 8.26 -14.45 5.04
CA VAL A 174 7.24 -13.42 4.84
C VAL A 174 5.96 -13.81 5.54
N SER A 175 5.14 -12.80 5.86
CA SER A 175 3.84 -13.01 6.50
C SER A 175 2.71 -12.37 5.70
N GLY A 176 1.49 -12.86 5.92
CA GLY A 176 0.26 -12.18 5.54
C GLY A 176 -0.61 -11.91 6.77
N TYR A 177 -1.69 -11.17 6.60
CA TYR A 177 -2.62 -10.83 7.68
C TYR A 177 -4.08 -11.06 7.25
N VAL A 178 -4.89 -11.62 8.15
CA VAL A 178 -6.33 -11.86 7.99
C VAL A 178 -7.08 -11.28 9.17
#